data_AF-A0A085EQS7-F1
#
_entry.id   AF-A0A085EQS7-F1
#
_cell.length_a   1.000
_cell.length_b   1.000
_cell.length_c   1.000
_cell.angle_alpha   90.00
_cell.angle_beta   90.00
_cell.angle_gamma   90.00
#
_symmetry.space_group_name_H-M   'P 1'
#
loop_
_entity.id
_entity.type
_entity.pdbx_description
1 polymer ?
#
loop_
_entity_poly.entity_id
_entity_poly.type
_entity_poly.pdbx_seq_one_letter_code
_entity_poly.pdbx_strand_id
1 'polypeptide(L)'
;MKRASLLAMMLISGGLAACQTITAAEQRSADEVRCRSYGFRPGTDAFSKCLLDVDLARAAARLYRFEQAGGPGWGYPYGGRPWYW
;
A
#
# COMPACT_ATOMS: atom_id res chain seq x y z
N MET A 1 37.46 -16.51 4.43
CA MET A 1 37.01 -15.36 5.26
C MET A 1 36.61 -14.13 4.46
N LYS A 2 37.44 -13.60 3.54
CA LYS A 2 37.10 -12.42 2.71
C LYS A 2 35.81 -12.57 1.86
N ARG A 3 35.59 -13.75 1.26
CA ARG A 3 34.40 -14.05 0.43
C ARG A 3 33.10 -14.05 1.24
N ALA A 4 33.12 -14.58 2.46
CA ALA A 4 31.97 -14.58 3.36
C ALA A 4 31.63 -13.16 3.85
N SER A 5 32.65 -12.32 4.07
CA SER A 5 32.46 -10.91 4.45
C SER A 5 31.86 -10.08 3.32
N LEU A 6 32.24 -10.32 2.06
CA LEU A 6 31.67 -9.65 0.89
C LEU A 6 30.20 -10.03 0.67
N LEU A 7 29.86 -11.31 0.85
CA LEU A 7 28.46 -11.79 0.76
C LEU A 7 27.58 -11.17 1.85
N ALA A 8 28.08 -11.08 3.09
CA ALA A 8 27.36 -10.44 4.18
C ALA A 8 27.11 -8.94 3.92
N MET A 9 28.09 -8.22 3.35
CA MET A 9 27.96 -6.79 3.05
C MET A 9 26.96 -6.51 1.91
N MET A 10 26.88 -7.41 0.92
CA MET A 10 25.92 -7.32 -0.19
C MET A 10 24.47 -7.59 0.26
N LEU A 11 24.27 -8.51 1.22
CA LEU A 11 22.96 -8.79 1.80
C LEU A 11 22.43 -7.62 2.65
N ILE A 12 23.31 -6.97 3.42
CA ILE A 12 22.94 -5.82 4.25
C ILE A 12 22.56 -4.60 3.39
N SER A 13 23.29 -4.35 2.30
CA SER A 13 22.98 -3.25 1.38
C SER A 13 21.70 -3.49 0.56
N GLY A 14 21.41 -4.73 0.16
CA GLY A 14 20.16 -5.08 -0.51
C GLY A 14 18.91 -4.92 0.37
N GLY A 15 19.03 -5.15 1.68
CA GLY A 15 17.91 -5.00 2.62
C GLY A 15 17.37 -3.58 2.77
N LEU A 16 18.22 -2.56 2.58
CA LEU A 16 17.85 -1.14 2.71
C LEU A 16 17.08 -0.62 1.49
N ALA A 17 17.22 -1.25 0.32
CA ALA A 17 16.49 -0.89 -0.91
C ALA A 17 15.02 -1.36 -0.91
N ALA A 18 14.59 -2.13 0.10
CA ALA A 18 13.20 -2.60 0.20
C ALA A 18 12.22 -1.51 0.65
N CYS A 19 12.70 -0.33 1.07
CA CYS A 19 11.85 0.83 1.33
C CYS A 19 11.46 1.49 -0.01
N GLN A 20 10.59 0.83 -0.78
CA GLN A 20 10.01 1.39 -2.00
C GLN A 20 8.99 2.47 -1.60
N THR A 21 9.48 3.67 -1.34
CA THR A 21 8.63 4.85 -1.14
C THR A 21 8.09 5.26 -2.51
N ILE A 22 6.92 4.76 -2.88
CA ILE A 22 6.20 5.34 -4.01
C ILE A 22 5.92 6.81 -3.65
N THR A 23 6.28 7.74 -4.53
CA THR A 23 6.01 9.16 -4.28
C THR A 23 4.52 9.43 -4.49
N ALA A 24 3.97 10.44 -3.82
CA ALA A 24 2.55 10.80 -4.00
C ALA A 24 2.23 11.17 -5.47
N ALA A 25 3.18 11.78 -6.17
CA ALA A 25 3.03 12.13 -7.59
C ALA A 25 3.01 10.88 -8.48
N GLU A 26 3.92 9.93 -8.26
CA GLU A 26 3.97 8.67 -9.01
C GLU A 26 2.74 7.80 -8.75
N GLN A 27 2.26 7.82 -7.52
CA GLN A 27 1.02 7.14 -7.16
C GLN A 27 -0.17 7.73 -7.90
N ARG A 28 -0.25 9.06 -7.96
CA ARG A 28 -1.32 9.77 -8.67
C ARG A 28 -1.28 9.51 -10.17
N SER A 29 -0.10 9.49 -10.78
CA SER A 29 0.05 9.17 -12.20
C SER A 29 -0.42 7.74 -12.51
N ALA A 30 -0.09 6.77 -11.65
CA ALA A 30 -0.56 5.39 -11.76
C ALA A 30 -2.09 5.27 -11.62
N ASP A 31 -2.67 6.01 -10.67
CA ASP A 31 -4.13 6.03 -10.46
C ASP A 31 -4.86 6.67 -11.65
N GLU A 32 -4.31 7.73 -12.24
CA GLU A 32 -4.83 8.35 -13.47
C GLU A 32 -4.76 7.40 -14.67
N VAL A 33 -3.64 6.67 -14.84
CA VAL A 33 -3.52 5.63 -15.89
C VAL A 33 -4.60 4.57 -15.72
N ARG A 34 -4.84 4.12 -14.47
CA ARG A 34 -5.85 3.11 -14.17
C ARG A 34 -7.28 3.59 -14.43
N CYS A 35 -7.61 4.82 -14.04
CA CYS A 35 -8.93 5.37 -14.34
C CYS A 35 -9.14 5.59 -15.85
N ARG A 36 -8.08 5.98 -16.59
CA ARG A 36 -8.13 6.06 -18.05
C ARG A 36 -8.35 4.69 -18.69
N SER A 37 -7.74 3.62 -18.17
CA SER A 37 -7.91 2.26 -18.74
C SER A 37 -9.32 1.71 -18.54
N TYR A 38 -10.05 2.18 -17.54
CA TYR A 38 -11.49 1.89 -17.37
C TYR A 38 -12.39 2.71 -18.30
N GLY A 39 -11.84 3.66 -19.06
CA GLY A 39 -12.59 4.49 -20.00
C GLY A 39 -13.07 5.82 -19.42
N PHE A 40 -12.69 6.18 -18.20
CA PHE A 40 -13.03 7.49 -17.64
C PHE A 40 -12.22 8.60 -18.31
N ARG A 41 -12.90 9.69 -18.67
CA ARG A 41 -12.28 10.86 -19.31
C ARG A 41 -11.78 11.85 -18.25
N PRO A 42 -10.52 12.30 -18.30
CA PRO A 42 -10.01 13.26 -17.34
C PRO A 42 -10.82 14.56 -17.34
N GLY A 43 -10.91 15.22 -16.19
CA GLY A 43 -11.70 16.45 -16.02
C GLY A 43 -13.20 16.25 -15.90
N THR A 44 -13.66 15.01 -15.70
CA THR A 44 -15.08 14.68 -15.44
C THR A 44 -15.29 14.25 -13.99
N ASP A 45 -16.51 14.42 -13.48
CA ASP A 45 -16.87 13.95 -12.13
C ASP A 45 -16.70 12.43 -11.99
N ALA A 46 -16.97 11.69 -13.06
CA ALA A 46 -16.76 10.24 -13.10
C ALA A 46 -15.29 9.85 -12.92
N PHE A 47 -14.37 10.62 -13.51
CA PHE A 47 -12.94 10.42 -13.33
C PHE A 47 -12.48 10.75 -11.90
N SER A 48 -12.97 11.86 -11.34
CA SER A 48 -12.71 12.22 -9.93
C SER A 48 -13.23 11.15 -8.97
N LYS A 49 -14.42 10.61 -9.24
CA LYS A 49 -14.99 9.50 -8.46
C LYS A 49 -14.14 8.24 -8.56
N CYS A 50 -13.68 7.86 -9.76
CA CYS A 50 -12.78 6.72 -9.92
C CYS A 50 -11.51 6.87 -9.08
N LEU A 51 -10.88 8.06 -9.11
CA LEU A 51 -9.69 8.33 -8.29
C LEU A 51 -9.98 8.22 -6.79
N LEU A 52 -11.12 8.76 -6.35
CA LEU A 52 -11.57 8.67 -4.96
C LEU A 52 -11.79 7.21 -4.53
N ASP A 53 -12.44 6.41 -5.36
CA ASP A 53 -12.73 5.00 -5.07
C ASP A 53 -11.41 4.18 -4.95
N VAL A 54 -10.41 4.47 -5.79
CA VAL A 54 -9.07 3.85 -5.70
C VAL A 54 -8.36 4.24 -4.40
N ASP A 55 -8.41 5.51 -4.00
CA ASP A 55 -7.78 5.95 -2.76
C ASP A 55 -8.45 5.33 -1.53
N LEU A 56 -9.79 5.25 -1.53
CA LEU A 56 -10.54 4.62 -0.46
C LEU A 56 -10.23 3.13 -0.34
N ALA A 57 -10.17 2.39 -1.46
CA ALA A 57 -9.81 0.98 -1.47
C ALA A 57 -8.40 0.75 -0.89
N ARG A 58 -7.46 1.66 -1.21
CA ARG A 58 -6.11 1.62 -0.66
C ARG A 58 -6.10 1.93 0.84
N ALA A 59 -6.90 2.89 1.30
CA ALA A 59 -7.05 3.17 2.72
C ALA A 59 -7.60 1.96 3.47
N ALA A 60 -8.63 1.30 2.93
CA ALA A 60 -9.18 0.08 3.49
C ALA A 60 -8.13 -1.05 3.57
N ALA A 61 -7.31 -1.22 2.53
CA ALA A 61 -6.23 -2.21 2.56
C ALA A 61 -5.18 -1.93 3.65
N ARG A 62 -4.86 -0.64 3.89
CA ARG A 62 -3.95 -0.23 4.99
C ARG A 62 -4.56 -0.55 6.35
N LEU A 63 -5.84 -0.22 6.54
CA LEU A 63 -6.58 -0.54 7.77
C LEU A 63 -6.64 -2.05 8.01
N TYR A 64 -6.99 -2.82 6.98
CA TYR A 64 -7.04 -4.29 7.08
C TYR A 64 -5.68 -4.90 7.46
N ARG A 65 -4.57 -4.38 6.90
CA ARG A 65 -3.23 -4.79 7.30
C ARG A 65 -2.93 -4.41 8.75
N PHE A 66 -3.32 -3.21 9.16
CA PHE A 66 -3.13 -2.74 10.54
C PHE A 66 -3.93 -3.57 11.54
N GLU A 67 -5.17 -3.92 11.23
CA GLU A 67 -6.01 -4.83 12.02
C GLU A 67 -5.37 -6.22 12.14
N GLN A 68 -4.87 -6.79 11.03
CA GLN A 68 -4.14 -8.07 11.07
C GLN A 68 -2.85 -8.01 11.89
N ALA A 69 -2.20 -6.86 11.94
CA ALA A 69 -0.99 -6.65 12.74
C ALA A 69 -1.29 -6.41 14.24
N GLY A 70 -2.54 -6.53 14.68
CA GLY A 70 -2.93 -6.39 16.09
C GLY A 70 -3.58 -5.04 16.44
N GLY A 71 -3.80 -4.15 15.47
CA GLY A 71 -4.53 -2.90 15.66
C GLY A 71 -3.90 -1.96 16.71
N PRO A 72 -4.64 -0.95 17.21
CA PRO A 72 -4.18 -0.13 18.32
C PRO A 72 -4.14 -0.98 19.59
N GLY A 73 -2.96 -1.13 20.19
CA GLY A 73 -2.72 -1.95 21.39
C GLY A 73 -3.44 -1.50 22.69
N TRP A 74 -4.32 -0.51 22.60
CA TRP A 74 -5.17 -0.04 23.70
C TRP A 74 -6.59 -0.59 23.54
N GLY A 75 -6.76 -1.88 23.82
CA GLY A 75 -8.05 -2.46 24.21
C GLY A 75 -8.89 -3.13 23.12
N TYR A 76 -8.50 -4.32 22.69
CA TYR A 76 -9.42 -5.43 22.37
C TYR A 76 -8.70 -6.76 22.69
N PRO A 77 -9.14 -7.55 23.70
CA PRO A 77 -8.40 -8.75 24.15
C PRO A 77 -8.40 -9.95 23.19
N TYR A 78 -9.19 -9.94 22.12
CA TYR A 78 -9.27 -11.06 21.17
C TYR A 78 -9.32 -10.52 19.74
N GLY A 79 -8.23 -10.75 19.00
CA GLY A 79 -8.17 -10.46 17.57
C GLY A 79 -9.20 -11.26 16.79
N GLY A 80 -9.91 -10.58 15.89
CA GLY A 80 -10.82 -11.21 14.94
C GLY A 80 -12.18 -10.54 14.89
N ARG A 81 -12.43 -9.79 13.82
CA ARG A 81 -13.75 -9.26 13.46
C ARG A 81 -14.76 -10.44 13.42
N PRO A 82 -15.83 -10.47 14.22
CA PRO A 82 -16.92 -11.41 14.00
C PRO A 82 -17.65 -10.99 12.73
N TRP A 83 -17.57 -11.80 11.67
CA TRP A 83 -18.40 -11.63 10.49
C TRP A 83 -19.83 -12.00 10.88
N TYR A 84 -20.69 -11.01 11.13
CA TYR A 84 -22.13 -11.19 11.03
C TYR A 84 -22.57 -10.78 9.62
N TRP A 85 -23.42 -11.62 9.02
CA TRP A 85 -24.05 -11.41 7.71
C TRP A 85 -25.08 -10.28 7.77
#